data_AF-A0A8I0E3D6-F1
#
_entry.id   AF-A0A8I0E3D6-F1
#
_cell.length_a   1.000
_cell.length_b   1.000
_cell.length_c   1.000
_cell.angle_alpha   90.00
_cell.angle_beta   90.00
_cell.angle_gamma   90.00
#
_symmetry.space_group_name_H-M   'P 1'
#
loop_
_entity.id
_entity.type
_entity.pdbx_description
1 polymer ?
#
loop_
_entity_poly.entity_id
_entity_poly.type
_entity_poly.pdbx_seq_one_letter_code
_entity_poly.pdbx_strand_id
1 'polypeptide(L)'
;MAKPWVIAKRPLFVRDVMRDFCLAAARLESHFQDYDRTGAVSFSFFDDILGRQNSKGLLWRLKDSAHLLFRDEGSEVLGEYLDWALGYIFHECIKLKEDAYQQMNYKPRFENLQQRLDLPPEEQHLGGELFAVISQTSESIRREVQRVRFILFHCKRMFIRYLPRHADNSLLARLFYLQWQLVEQAFRSYTEELLHAMYGSDLSRLYLLAAESLEAGGWEQEAAAARMDAASPQWPPRHALDEGRTLAAQRNASSNPAT
;
A
#
# COMPACT_ATOMS: atom_id res chain seq x y z
N MET A 1 -27.08 6.19 -9.76
CA MET A 1 -27.68 5.61 -8.55
C MET A 1 -26.84 4.42 -8.14
N ALA A 2 -26.39 4.41 -6.89
CA ALA A 2 -25.59 3.32 -6.36
C ALA A 2 -26.34 1.99 -6.38
N LYS A 3 -25.66 0.89 -6.69
CA LYS A 3 -26.31 -0.43 -6.71
C LYS A 3 -26.70 -0.81 -5.26
N PRO A 4 -27.93 -1.28 -4.99
CA PRO A 4 -28.40 -1.56 -3.62
C PRO A 4 -27.49 -2.50 -2.81
N TRP A 5 -26.86 -3.47 -3.48
CA TRP A 5 -25.93 -4.40 -2.83
C TRP A 5 -24.61 -3.74 -2.41
N VAL A 6 -24.14 -2.70 -3.12
CA VAL A 6 -22.93 -1.93 -2.77
C VAL A 6 -23.19 -1.14 -1.50
N ILE A 7 -24.37 -0.52 -1.37
CA ILE A 7 -24.77 0.20 -0.16
C ILE A 7 -24.80 -0.75 1.05
N ALA A 8 -25.44 -1.92 0.92
CA ALA A 8 -25.53 -2.90 2.00
C ALA A 8 -24.16 -3.47 2.41
N LYS A 9 -23.19 -3.52 1.49
CA LYS A 9 -21.84 -4.04 1.73
C LYS A 9 -20.80 -2.93 1.93
N ARG A 10 -21.21 -1.67 2.03
CA ARG A 10 -20.29 -0.52 2.14
C ARG A 10 -19.27 -0.65 3.27
N PRO A 11 -19.62 -1.09 4.50
CA PRO A 11 -18.63 -1.27 5.56
C PRO A 11 -17.49 -2.24 5.19
N LEU A 12 -17.80 -3.30 4.43
CA LEU A 12 -16.80 -4.24 3.93
C LEU A 12 -15.88 -3.57 2.92
N PHE A 13 -16.44 -2.83 1.95
CA PHE A 13 -15.67 -2.11 0.95
C PHE A 13 -14.72 -1.08 1.57
N VAL A 14 -15.20 -0.28 2.52
CA VAL A 14 -14.35 0.70 3.23
C VAL A 14 -13.19 0.00 3.92
N ARG A 15 -13.46 -1.10 4.65
CA ARG A 15 -12.42 -1.91 5.30
C ARG A 15 -11.43 -2.49 4.28
N ASP A 16 -11.93 -3.08 3.19
CA ASP A 16 -11.10 -3.74 2.18
C ASP A 16 -10.23 -2.75 1.40
N VAL A 17 -10.78 -1.60 1.00
CA VAL A 17 -10.03 -0.50 0.37
C VAL A 17 -8.94 0.01 1.33
N MET A 18 -9.27 0.20 2.60
CA MET A 18 -8.29 0.66 3.59
C MET A 18 -7.16 -0.36 3.80
N ARG A 19 -7.49 -1.65 3.97
CA ARG A 19 -6.50 -2.73 4.10
C ARG A 19 -5.60 -2.78 2.87
N ASP A 20 -6.19 -2.83 1.68
CA ASP A 20 -5.45 -2.99 0.43
C ASP A 20 -4.62 -1.74 0.11
N PHE A 21 -5.09 -0.54 0.49
CA PHE A 21 -4.29 0.69 0.45
C PHE A 21 -3.07 0.61 1.37
N CYS A 22 -3.22 0.21 2.63
CA CYS A 22 -2.09 0.09 3.54
C CYS A 22 -1.05 -0.93 3.04
N LEU A 23 -1.52 -2.09 2.55
CA LEU A 23 -0.64 -3.11 1.96
C LEU A 23 0.11 -2.57 0.75
N ALA A 24 -0.59 -1.87 -0.16
CA ALA A 24 0.01 -1.31 -1.36
C ALA A 24 1.02 -0.22 -1.02
N ALA A 25 0.67 0.70 -0.12
CA ALA A 25 1.53 1.79 0.33
C ALA A 25 2.81 1.25 1.00
N ALA A 26 2.69 0.26 1.89
CA ALA A 26 3.84 -0.35 2.56
C ALA A 26 4.77 -1.07 1.56
N ARG A 27 4.21 -1.87 0.65
CA ARG A 27 4.98 -2.59 -0.38
C ARG A 27 5.68 -1.64 -1.36
N LEU A 28 4.98 -0.62 -1.84
CA LEU A 28 5.53 0.37 -2.75
C LEU A 28 6.64 1.19 -2.09
N GLU A 29 6.41 1.65 -0.85
CA GLU A 29 7.42 2.41 -0.12
C GLU A 29 8.68 1.57 0.14
N SER A 30 8.53 0.31 0.56
CA SER A 30 9.68 -0.60 0.72
C SER A 30 10.43 -0.77 -0.60
N HIS A 31 9.73 -0.98 -1.71
CA HIS A 31 10.38 -1.12 -3.01
C HIS A 31 11.08 0.17 -3.46
N PHE A 32 10.48 1.33 -3.20
CA PHE A 32 11.10 2.60 -3.56
C PHE A 32 12.30 2.96 -2.68
N GLN A 33 12.37 2.45 -1.45
CA GLN A 33 13.58 2.53 -0.63
C GLN A 33 14.71 1.65 -1.20
N ASP A 34 14.39 0.52 -1.83
CA ASP A 34 15.38 -0.27 -2.58
C ASP A 34 15.85 0.48 -3.83
N TYR A 35 14.91 1.10 -4.54
CA TYR A 35 15.20 1.96 -5.70
C TYR A 35 16.11 3.13 -5.31
N ASP A 36 15.86 3.84 -4.21
CA ASP A 36 16.71 4.97 -3.79
C ASP A 36 18.17 4.54 -3.55
N ARG A 37 18.39 3.28 -3.15
CA ARG A 37 19.73 2.71 -2.91
C ARG A 37 20.41 2.21 -4.17
N THR A 38 19.63 1.70 -5.13
CA THR A 38 20.16 0.94 -6.28
C THR A 38 20.03 1.67 -7.61
N GLY A 39 19.14 2.66 -7.71
CA GLY A 39 18.75 3.33 -8.94
C GLY A 39 17.91 2.49 -9.90
N ALA A 40 17.53 1.27 -9.50
CA ALA A 40 16.81 0.33 -10.35
C ALA A 40 15.50 -0.12 -9.69
N VAL A 41 14.48 -0.34 -10.52
CA VAL A 41 13.21 -0.93 -10.10
C VAL A 41 13.10 -2.38 -10.58
N SER A 42 12.27 -3.17 -9.90
CA SER A 42 12.13 -4.61 -10.19
C SER A 42 10.91 -4.88 -11.05
N PHE A 43 11.13 -5.53 -12.21
CA PHE A 43 10.06 -6.02 -13.05
C PHE A 43 9.17 -7.02 -12.31
N SER A 44 9.76 -7.99 -11.60
CA SER A 44 9.01 -9.03 -10.89
C SER A 44 8.15 -8.46 -9.75
N PHE A 45 8.63 -7.41 -9.07
CA PHE A 45 7.84 -6.70 -8.07
C PHE A 45 6.57 -6.11 -8.68
N PHE A 46 6.71 -5.40 -9.81
CA PHE A 46 5.56 -4.78 -10.47
C PHE A 46 4.63 -5.78 -11.15
N ASP A 47 5.17 -6.86 -11.73
CA ASP A 47 4.34 -7.95 -12.29
C ASP A 47 3.47 -8.60 -11.20
N ASP A 48 4.01 -8.82 -10.00
CA ASP A 48 3.26 -9.38 -8.86
C ASP A 48 2.21 -8.39 -8.31
N ILE A 49 2.61 -7.15 -8.01
CA ILE A 49 1.71 -6.20 -7.33
C ILE A 49 0.54 -5.74 -8.23
N LEU A 50 0.74 -5.71 -9.55
CA LEU A 50 -0.31 -5.45 -10.53
C LEU A 50 -1.10 -6.71 -10.88
N GLY A 51 -0.41 -7.84 -10.96
CA GLY A 51 -0.94 -9.09 -11.49
C GLY A 51 -1.37 -8.99 -12.96
N ARG A 52 -2.25 -9.89 -13.37
CA ARG A 52 -2.79 -10.00 -14.73
C ARG A 52 -4.31 -9.89 -14.71
N GLN A 53 -4.93 -9.66 -15.87
CA GLN A 53 -6.39 -9.56 -15.97
C GLN A 53 -7.13 -10.78 -15.39
N ASN A 54 -6.57 -11.98 -15.59
CA ASN A 54 -7.14 -13.25 -15.10
C ASN A 54 -6.62 -13.65 -13.71
N SER A 55 -5.70 -12.88 -13.12
CA SER A 55 -5.16 -13.08 -11.77
C SER A 55 -4.74 -11.74 -11.20
N LYS A 56 -5.71 -10.99 -10.68
CA LYS A 56 -5.54 -9.58 -10.30
C LYS A 56 -4.61 -9.44 -9.10
N GLY A 57 -3.58 -8.61 -9.25
CA GLY A 57 -2.70 -8.24 -8.16
C GLY A 57 -3.35 -7.26 -7.18
N LEU A 58 -2.60 -6.91 -6.15
CA LEU A 58 -3.06 -6.03 -5.07
C LEU A 58 -3.55 -4.67 -5.58
N LEU A 59 -2.78 -3.97 -6.43
CA LEU A 59 -3.15 -2.65 -6.93
C LEU A 59 -4.38 -2.70 -7.83
N TRP A 60 -4.55 -3.78 -8.60
CA TRP A 60 -5.75 -3.95 -9.42
C TRP A 60 -6.99 -4.12 -8.53
N ARG A 61 -6.93 -5.01 -7.53
CA ARG A 61 -8.04 -5.20 -6.59
C ARG A 61 -8.38 -3.94 -5.81
N LEU A 62 -7.36 -3.19 -5.38
CA LEU A 62 -7.53 -1.90 -4.71
C LEU A 62 -8.27 -0.91 -5.62
N LYS A 63 -7.80 -0.73 -6.86
CA LYS A 63 -8.44 0.13 -7.85
C LYS A 63 -9.90 -0.25 -8.08
N ASP A 64 -10.19 -1.52 -8.34
CA ASP A 64 -11.55 -1.97 -8.63
C ASP A 64 -12.49 -1.79 -7.42
N SER A 65 -11.99 -2.04 -6.20
CA SER A 65 -12.76 -1.85 -4.97
C SER A 65 -13.01 -0.38 -4.67
N ALA A 66 -12.01 0.47 -4.89
CA ALA A 66 -12.14 1.92 -4.78
C ALA A 66 -13.17 2.46 -5.77
N HIS A 67 -13.13 1.99 -7.01
CA HIS A 67 -14.06 2.40 -8.06
C HIS A 67 -15.51 2.04 -7.72
N LEU A 68 -15.74 0.87 -7.11
CA LEU A 68 -17.05 0.48 -6.62
C LEU A 68 -17.49 1.29 -5.40
N LEU A 69 -16.57 1.57 -4.47
CA LEU A 69 -16.86 2.30 -3.25
C LEU A 69 -17.22 3.76 -3.54
N PHE A 70 -16.35 4.48 -4.24
CA PHE A 70 -16.39 5.94 -4.33
C PHE A 70 -17.30 6.48 -5.43
N ARG A 71 -17.46 5.78 -6.56
CA ARG A 71 -18.30 6.24 -7.69
C ARG A 71 -19.79 6.32 -7.34
N ASP A 72 -20.18 5.58 -6.30
CA ASP A 72 -21.55 5.42 -5.84
C ASP A 72 -21.87 6.33 -4.63
N GLU A 73 -20.94 7.16 -4.14
CA GLU A 73 -21.16 8.03 -2.96
C GLU A 73 -21.87 9.36 -3.25
N GLY A 74 -22.19 9.65 -4.51
CA GLY A 74 -23.01 10.81 -4.87
C GLY A 74 -22.32 12.15 -4.62
N SER A 75 -21.70 12.74 -5.65
CA SER A 75 -21.10 14.09 -5.65
C SER A 75 -20.08 14.40 -4.54
N GLU A 76 -19.65 13.42 -3.75
CA GLU A 76 -18.60 13.63 -2.75
C GLU A 76 -17.25 13.74 -3.44
N VAL A 77 -16.80 14.98 -3.59
CA VAL A 77 -15.54 15.34 -4.25
C VAL A 77 -14.34 14.58 -3.68
N LEU A 78 -14.33 14.31 -2.36
CA LEU A 78 -13.24 13.58 -1.72
C LEU A 78 -13.18 12.11 -2.14
N GLY A 79 -14.33 11.46 -2.30
CA GLY A 79 -14.40 10.08 -2.81
C GLY A 79 -13.93 10.01 -4.26
N GLU A 80 -14.35 10.96 -5.09
CA GLU A 80 -13.90 11.06 -6.49
C GLU A 80 -12.38 11.23 -6.59
N TYR A 81 -11.79 12.10 -5.75
CA TYR A 81 -10.34 12.28 -5.71
C TYR A 81 -9.60 11.02 -5.23
N LEU A 82 -10.15 10.28 -4.27
CA LEU A 82 -9.59 9.00 -3.84
C LEU A 82 -9.64 7.95 -4.95
N ASP A 83 -10.77 7.82 -5.67
CA ASP A 83 -10.88 6.90 -6.82
C ASP A 83 -9.83 7.24 -7.90
N TRP A 84 -9.74 8.52 -8.27
CA TRP A 84 -8.79 8.98 -9.28
C TRP A 84 -7.34 8.78 -8.84
N ALA A 85 -7.01 9.10 -7.59
CA ALA A 85 -5.65 8.95 -7.06
C ALA A 85 -5.21 7.48 -7.03
N LEU A 86 -6.08 6.57 -6.59
CA LEU A 86 -5.79 5.13 -6.57
C LEU A 86 -5.68 4.55 -7.98
N GLY A 87 -6.55 4.99 -8.90
CA GLY A 87 -6.43 4.66 -10.32
C GLY A 87 -5.13 5.17 -10.94
N TYR A 88 -4.70 6.37 -10.58
CA TYR A 88 -3.45 6.95 -11.08
C TYR A 88 -2.22 6.19 -10.55
N ILE A 89 -2.20 5.78 -9.28
CA ILE A 89 -1.13 4.93 -8.74
C ILE A 89 -1.03 3.62 -9.54
N PHE A 90 -2.17 3.00 -9.86
CA PHE A 90 -2.21 1.78 -10.66
C PHE A 90 -1.58 1.98 -12.05
N HIS A 91 -1.95 3.06 -12.75
CA HIS A 91 -1.36 3.39 -14.05
C HIS A 91 0.14 3.76 -13.95
N GLU A 92 0.50 4.48 -12.88
CA GLU A 92 1.85 4.68 -12.34
C GLU A 92 2.71 3.42 -12.44
N CYS A 93 2.22 2.41 -11.76
CA CYS A 93 2.93 1.15 -11.60
C CYS A 93 2.95 0.33 -12.89
N ILE A 94 1.96 0.47 -13.78
CA ILE A 94 2.01 -0.14 -15.12
C ILE A 94 3.19 0.42 -15.91
N LYS A 95 3.35 1.75 -15.94
CA LYS A 95 4.49 2.38 -16.64
C LYS A 95 5.82 1.92 -16.05
N LEU A 96 5.93 1.92 -14.72
CA LEU A 96 7.12 1.43 -14.03
C LEU A 96 7.44 -0.04 -14.35
N LYS A 97 6.43 -0.89 -14.53
CA LYS A 97 6.63 -2.27 -14.97
C LYS A 97 7.27 -2.34 -16.35
N GLU A 98 6.74 -1.58 -17.30
CA GLU A 98 7.26 -1.54 -18.66
C GLU A 98 8.69 -0.95 -18.70
N ASP A 99 8.95 0.12 -17.96
CA ASP A 99 10.28 0.71 -17.85
C ASP A 99 11.28 -0.27 -17.19
N ALA A 100 10.86 -1.00 -16.15
CA ALA A 100 11.68 -2.05 -15.53
C ALA A 100 12.00 -3.18 -16.52
N TYR A 101 11.03 -3.58 -17.35
CA TYR A 101 11.24 -4.57 -18.40
C TYR A 101 12.28 -4.08 -19.42
N GLN A 102 12.19 -2.81 -19.84
CA GLN A 102 13.14 -2.21 -20.77
C GLN A 102 14.56 -2.16 -20.20
N GLN A 103 14.72 -1.74 -18.94
CA GLN A 103 16.02 -1.74 -18.26
C GLN A 103 16.62 -3.15 -18.14
N MET A 104 15.80 -4.15 -17.82
CA MET A 104 16.27 -5.52 -17.63
C MET A 104 16.66 -6.20 -18.95
N ASN A 105 15.92 -5.97 -20.04
CA ASN A 105 16.06 -6.74 -21.28
C ASN A 105 16.76 -5.98 -22.41
N TYR A 106 16.49 -4.69 -22.58
CA TYR A 106 17.00 -3.92 -23.72
C TYR A 106 18.34 -3.29 -23.43
N LYS A 107 18.54 -2.70 -22.25
CA LYS A 107 19.82 -2.04 -21.89
C LYS A 107 21.03 -2.97 -22.08
N PRO A 108 21.07 -4.21 -21.56
CA PRO A 108 22.22 -5.09 -21.75
C PRO A 108 22.47 -5.46 -23.22
N ARG A 109 21.41 -5.55 -24.03
CA ARG A 109 21.52 -5.86 -25.46
C ARG A 109 22.14 -4.70 -26.23
N PHE A 110 21.76 -3.46 -25.93
CA PHE A 110 22.38 -2.29 -26.53
C PHE A 110 23.83 -2.11 -26.09
N GLU A 111 24.14 -2.34 -24.82
CA GLU A 111 25.53 -2.31 -24.32
C GLU A 111 26.41 -3.35 -25.05
N ASN A 112 25.87 -4.55 -25.30
CA ASN A 112 26.58 -5.57 -26.09
C ASN A 112 26.78 -5.14 -27.55
N LEU A 113 25.76 -4.55 -28.18
CA LEU A 113 25.87 -4.06 -29.56
C LEU A 113 26.87 -2.90 -29.69
N GLN A 114 26.95 -2.00 -28.71
CA GLN A 114 27.94 -0.91 -28.71
C GLN A 114 29.38 -1.41 -28.58
N GLN A 115 29.59 -2.58 -27.97
CA GLN A 115 30.92 -3.19 -27.84
C GLN A 115 31.38 -3.93 -29.10
N ARG A 116 30.52 -4.08 -30.11
CA ARG A 116 30.86 -4.75 -31.38
C ARG A 116 31.66 -3.82 -32.30
N LEU A 117 32.93 -4.18 -32.48
CA LEU A 117 33.86 -3.47 -33.37
C LEU A 117 33.68 -3.80 -34.85
N ASP A 118 32.88 -4.82 -35.18
CA ASP A 118 32.66 -5.33 -36.53
C ASP A 118 31.44 -4.73 -37.24
N LEU A 119 30.71 -3.82 -36.60
CA LEU A 119 29.52 -3.19 -37.17
C LEU A 119 29.89 -2.08 -38.18
N PRO A 120 29.14 -1.94 -39.30
CA PRO A 120 29.24 -0.79 -40.17
C PRO A 120 29.03 0.54 -39.42
N PRO A 121 29.70 1.65 -39.82
CA PRO A 121 29.57 2.94 -39.13
C PRO A 121 28.13 3.46 -39.02
N GLU A 122 27.30 3.22 -40.03
CA GLU A 122 25.88 3.62 -40.01
C GLU A 122 25.09 2.86 -38.94
N GLU A 123 25.30 1.55 -38.82
CA GLU A 123 24.66 0.72 -37.79
C GLU A 123 25.13 1.09 -36.37
N GLN A 124 26.42 1.44 -36.21
CA GLN A 124 26.94 1.96 -34.94
C GLN A 124 26.28 3.29 -34.55
N HIS A 125 26.11 4.19 -35.52
CA HIS A 125 25.46 5.49 -35.29
C HIS A 125 23.99 5.31 -34.87
N LEU A 126 23.22 4.51 -35.62
CA LEU A 126 21.81 4.19 -35.30
C LEU A 126 21.68 3.52 -33.93
N GLY A 127 22.59 2.61 -33.59
CA GLY A 127 22.63 1.97 -32.27
C GLY A 127 22.85 2.97 -31.14
N GLY A 128 23.69 3.99 -31.35
CA GLY A 128 23.92 5.09 -30.41
C GLY A 128 22.67 5.94 -30.17
N GLU A 129 21.96 6.32 -31.24
CA GLU A 129 20.72 7.10 -31.15
C GLU A 129 19.60 6.34 -30.42
N LEU A 130 19.42 5.05 -30.74
CA LEU A 130 18.42 4.20 -30.07
C LEU A 130 18.76 3.95 -28.60
N PHE A 131 20.04 3.82 -28.25
CA PHE A 131 20.47 3.70 -26.85
C PHE A 131 20.19 4.98 -26.03
N ALA A 132 20.25 6.16 -26.66
CA ALA A 132 19.86 7.41 -25.99
C ALA A 132 18.40 7.38 -25.54
N VAL A 133 17.50 6.73 -26.29
CA VAL A 133 16.10 6.52 -25.89
C VAL A 133 15.99 5.64 -24.64
N ILE A 134 16.75 4.54 -24.58
CA ILE A 134 16.79 3.66 -23.39
C ILE A 134 17.39 4.40 -22.17
N SER A 135 18.32 5.33 -22.39
CA SER A 135 18.88 6.14 -21.31
C SER A 135 17.82 7.04 -20.67
N GLN A 136 16.81 7.50 -21.44
CA GLN A 136 15.67 8.27 -20.92
C GLN A 136 14.74 7.43 -20.03
N THR A 137 14.76 6.10 -20.12
CA THR A 137 13.97 5.20 -19.25
C THR A 137 14.30 5.40 -17.77
N SER A 138 15.55 5.70 -17.42
CA SER A 138 15.93 5.96 -16.02
C SER A 138 15.35 7.26 -15.49
N GLU A 139 15.25 8.28 -16.34
CA GLU A 139 14.57 9.54 -16.00
C GLU A 139 13.06 9.37 -15.88
N SER A 140 12.47 8.54 -16.74
CA SER A 140 11.07 8.11 -16.63
C SER A 140 10.83 7.47 -15.26
N ILE A 141 11.54 6.39 -14.92
CA ILE A 141 11.38 5.69 -13.63
C ILE A 141 11.44 6.64 -12.45
N ARG A 142 12.44 7.52 -12.40
CA ARG A 142 12.59 8.51 -11.31
C ARG A 142 11.34 9.38 -11.16
N ARG A 143 10.80 9.85 -12.27
CA ARG A 143 9.61 10.71 -12.31
C ARG A 143 8.37 9.94 -11.88
N GLU A 144 8.18 8.70 -12.34
CA GLU A 144 7.00 7.91 -11.96
C GLU A 144 7.06 7.50 -10.47
N VAL A 145 8.24 7.13 -9.94
CA VAL A 145 8.45 6.87 -8.50
C VAL A 145 8.06 8.09 -7.66
N GLN A 146 8.51 9.28 -8.07
CA GLN A 146 8.18 10.54 -7.39
C GLN A 146 6.67 10.83 -7.43
N ARG A 147 6.01 10.59 -8.57
CA ARG A 147 4.56 10.76 -8.69
C ARG A 147 3.80 9.79 -7.82
N VAL A 148 4.16 8.51 -7.80
CA VAL A 148 3.49 7.51 -6.94
C VAL A 148 3.64 7.91 -5.47
N ARG A 149 4.84 8.32 -5.03
CA ARG A 149 5.07 8.83 -3.66
C ARG A 149 4.21 10.04 -3.33
N PHE A 150 4.17 11.02 -4.23
CA PHE A 150 3.35 12.22 -4.10
C PHE A 150 1.87 11.86 -3.93
N ILE A 151 1.35 10.93 -4.75
CA ILE A 151 -0.05 10.55 -4.69
C ILE A 151 -0.34 9.72 -3.44
N LEU A 152 0.54 8.79 -3.05
CA LEU A 152 0.40 8.04 -1.79
C LEU A 152 0.34 8.99 -0.58
N PHE A 153 1.16 10.03 -0.56
CA PHE A 153 1.11 11.08 0.47
C PHE A 153 -0.26 11.76 0.51
N HIS A 154 -0.80 12.15 -0.65
CA HIS A 154 -2.12 12.78 -0.72
C HIS A 154 -3.25 11.82 -0.37
N CYS A 155 -3.18 10.54 -0.77
CA CYS A 155 -4.15 9.52 -0.37
C CYS A 155 -4.25 9.41 1.15
N LYS A 156 -3.12 9.39 1.89
CA LYS A 156 -3.15 9.33 3.37
C LYS A 156 -3.96 10.50 3.96
N ARG A 157 -3.69 11.72 3.48
CA ARG A 157 -4.41 12.93 3.92
C ARG A 157 -5.89 12.88 3.56
N MET A 158 -6.22 12.37 2.37
CA MET A 158 -7.61 12.21 1.95
C MET A 158 -8.34 11.15 2.80
N PHE A 159 -7.69 10.02 3.10
CA PHE A 159 -8.24 9.01 4.01
C PHE A 159 -8.49 9.55 5.41
N ILE A 160 -7.58 10.36 5.97
CA ILE A 160 -7.79 11.04 7.26
C ILE A 160 -9.08 11.89 7.26
N ARG A 161 -9.43 12.51 6.13
CA ARG A 161 -10.65 13.33 5.99
C ARG A 161 -11.89 12.52 5.60
N TYR A 162 -11.70 11.35 5.01
CA TYR A 162 -12.77 10.49 4.51
C TYR A 162 -13.30 9.55 5.59
N LEU A 163 -12.41 8.84 6.27
CA LEU A 163 -12.73 7.76 7.19
C LEU A 163 -13.53 8.15 8.45
N PRO A 164 -13.52 9.41 8.97
CA PRO A 164 -14.37 9.78 10.10
C PRO A 164 -15.87 9.52 9.87
N ARG A 165 -16.33 9.56 8.61
CA ARG A 165 -17.72 9.20 8.24
C ARG A 165 -18.05 7.73 8.46
N HIS A 166 -17.03 6.91 8.62
CA HIS A 166 -17.11 5.46 8.81
C HIS A 166 -16.54 5.04 10.16
N ALA A 167 -16.46 5.95 11.14
CA ALA A 167 -15.89 5.67 12.46
C ALA A 167 -16.63 4.55 13.20
N ASP A 168 -17.93 4.36 12.94
CA ASP A 168 -18.76 3.27 13.47
C ASP A 168 -18.59 1.91 12.76
N ASN A 169 -17.75 1.84 11.74
CA ASN A 169 -17.51 0.60 11.03
C ASN A 169 -16.66 -0.36 11.88
N SER A 170 -17.32 -1.32 12.53
CA SER A 170 -16.66 -2.30 13.40
C SER A 170 -15.62 -3.18 12.69
N LEU A 171 -15.77 -3.42 11.38
CA LEU A 171 -14.77 -4.15 10.58
C LEU A 171 -13.51 -3.32 10.35
N LEU A 172 -13.65 -2.01 10.21
CA LEU A 172 -12.53 -1.08 10.09
C LEU A 172 -11.80 -0.94 11.43
N ALA A 173 -12.56 -0.85 12.53
CA ALA A 173 -12.00 -0.87 13.87
C ALA A 173 -11.20 -2.15 14.16
N ARG A 174 -11.76 -3.31 13.80
CA ARG A 174 -11.07 -4.61 13.90
C ARG A 174 -9.79 -4.65 13.07
N LEU A 175 -9.81 -4.10 11.85
CA LEU A 175 -8.60 -3.99 11.02
C LEU A 175 -7.50 -3.18 11.74
N PHE A 176 -7.85 -2.01 12.29
CA PHE A 176 -6.88 -1.15 12.97
C PHE A 176 -6.33 -1.79 14.24
N TYR A 177 -7.17 -2.49 15.00
CA TYR A 177 -6.76 -3.20 16.21
C TYR A 177 -5.81 -4.36 15.89
N LEU A 178 -6.21 -5.28 15.01
CA LEU A 178 -5.41 -6.48 14.72
C LEU A 178 -4.22 -6.24 13.80
N GLN A 179 -4.32 -5.28 12.87
CA GLN A 179 -3.27 -4.99 11.88
C GLN A 179 -2.65 -3.61 12.11
N TRP A 180 -2.49 -3.22 13.38
CA TRP A 180 -1.94 -1.93 13.77
C TRP A 180 -0.59 -1.63 13.09
N GLN A 181 0.29 -2.64 12.98
CA GLN A 181 1.61 -2.50 12.33
C GLN A 181 1.49 -2.11 10.87
N LEU A 182 0.53 -2.70 10.16
CA LEU A 182 0.29 -2.39 8.76
C LEU A 182 -0.22 -0.95 8.60
N VAL A 183 -1.14 -0.53 9.47
CA VAL A 183 -1.65 0.85 9.49
C VAL A 183 -0.51 1.82 9.79
N GLU A 184 0.32 1.52 10.78
CA GLU A 184 1.46 2.35 11.18
C GLU A 184 2.56 2.41 10.12
N GLN A 185 2.87 1.30 9.44
CA GLN A 185 3.82 1.29 8.33
C GLN A 185 3.32 2.14 7.14
N ALA A 186 2.02 2.09 6.87
CA ALA A 186 1.41 2.86 5.80
C ALA A 186 1.31 4.36 6.13
N PHE A 187 0.81 4.72 7.32
CA PHE A 187 0.56 6.12 7.70
C PHE A 187 1.78 6.79 8.35
N ARG A 188 2.64 6.05 9.03
CA ARG A 188 3.85 6.54 9.71
C ARG A 188 3.52 7.72 10.63
N SER A 189 4.10 8.90 10.37
CA SER A 189 3.84 10.14 11.11
C SER A 189 2.39 10.61 11.06
N TYR A 190 1.56 10.07 10.15
CA TYR A 190 0.14 10.39 10.04
C TYR A 190 -0.77 9.47 10.86
N THR A 191 -0.21 8.47 11.56
CA THR A 191 -1.02 7.47 12.30
C THR A 191 -1.81 8.14 13.43
N GLU A 192 -1.18 9.03 14.19
CA GLU A 192 -1.86 9.78 15.26
C GLU A 192 -2.96 10.69 14.69
N GLU A 193 -2.69 11.41 13.59
CA GLU A 193 -3.68 12.26 12.92
C GLU A 193 -4.88 11.44 12.42
N LEU A 194 -4.64 10.25 11.87
CA LEU A 194 -5.68 9.32 11.42
C LEU A 194 -6.57 8.86 12.59
N LEU A 195 -5.95 8.37 13.67
CA LEU A 195 -6.67 7.87 14.83
C LEU A 195 -7.46 8.99 15.51
N HIS A 196 -6.84 10.16 15.66
CA HIS A 196 -7.50 11.34 16.23
C HIS A 196 -8.68 11.81 15.38
N ALA A 197 -8.54 11.83 14.05
CA ALA A 197 -9.64 12.23 13.16
C ALA A 197 -10.84 11.28 13.27
N MET A 198 -10.62 9.99 13.51
CA MET A 198 -11.70 8.99 13.57
C MET A 198 -12.30 8.82 14.97
N TYR A 199 -11.49 8.83 16.01
CA TYR A 199 -11.89 8.46 17.37
C TYR A 199 -11.64 9.56 18.42
N GLY A 200 -11.01 10.67 18.03
CA GLY A 200 -10.63 11.74 18.96
C GLY A 200 -9.44 11.35 19.83
N SER A 201 -9.35 11.93 21.03
CA SER A 201 -8.29 11.64 22.00
C SER A 201 -8.48 10.32 22.76
N ASP A 202 -9.66 9.70 22.65
CA ASP A 202 -10.01 8.49 23.38
C ASP A 202 -10.26 7.32 22.42
N LEU A 203 -9.36 6.34 22.43
CA LEU A 203 -9.47 5.15 21.56
C LEU A 203 -10.38 4.05 22.13
N SER A 204 -11.07 4.28 23.25
CA SER A 204 -11.99 3.29 23.84
C SER A 204 -13.02 2.81 22.81
N ARG A 205 -13.55 3.73 22.00
CA ARG A 205 -14.53 3.40 20.94
C ARG A 205 -13.94 2.49 19.85
N LEU A 206 -12.69 2.71 19.45
CA LEU A 206 -11.99 1.84 18.49
C LEU A 206 -11.96 0.40 19.02
N TYR A 207 -11.58 0.22 20.28
CA TYR A 207 -11.43 -1.10 20.86
C TYR A 207 -12.75 -1.80 21.15
N LEU A 208 -13.78 -1.07 21.58
CA LEU A 208 -15.14 -1.61 21.73
C LEU A 208 -15.70 -2.10 20.39
N LEU A 209 -15.58 -1.29 19.33
CA LEU A 209 -16.01 -1.69 17.98
C LEU A 209 -15.22 -2.88 17.43
N ALA A 210 -13.91 -2.93 17.70
CA ALA A 210 -13.09 -4.08 17.33
C ALA A 210 -13.54 -5.35 18.06
N ALA A 211 -13.80 -5.27 19.37
CA ALA A 211 -14.29 -6.38 20.18
C ALA A 211 -15.64 -6.91 19.66
N GLU A 212 -16.61 -6.03 19.39
CA GLU A 212 -17.91 -6.42 18.84
C GLU A 212 -17.77 -7.15 17.49
N SER A 213 -16.88 -6.67 16.62
CA SER A 213 -16.58 -7.34 15.34
C SER A 213 -15.89 -8.69 15.51
N LEU A 214 -15.06 -8.85 16.53
CA LEU A 214 -14.39 -10.10 16.87
C LEU A 214 -15.38 -11.14 17.42
N GLU A 215 -16.27 -10.73 18.33
CA GLU A 215 -17.35 -11.56 18.89
C GLU A 215 -18.29 -12.06 17.81
N ALA A 216 -18.74 -11.16 16.93
CA ALA A 216 -19.59 -11.52 15.79
C ALA A 216 -18.91 -12.53 14.84
N GLY A 217 -17.57 -12.60 14.86
CA GLY A 217 -16.79 -13.57 14.09
C GLY A 217 -16.36 -14.82 14.87
N GLY A 218 -16.73 -14.97 16.15
CA GLY A 218 -16.36 -16.10 17.00
C GLY A 218 -14.96 -16.06 17.62
N TRP A 219 -14.29 -14.90 17.63
CA TRP A 219 -12.92 -14.72 18.13
C TRP A 219 -12.97 -14.24 19.59
N GLU A 220 -13.38 -15.12 20.49
CA GLU A 220 -13.71 -14.76 21.88
C GLU A 220 -12.51 -14.23 22.68
N GLN A 221 -11.33 -14.82 22.50
CA GLN A 221 -10.13 -14.42 23.25
C GLN A 221 -9.65 -13.03 22.82
N GLU A 222 -9.57 -12.78 21.52
CA GLU A 222 -9.17 -11.49 20.97
C GLU A 222 -10.21 -10.41 21.29
N ALA A 223 -11.49 -10.75 21.30
CA ALA A 223 -12.54 -9.83 21.72
C ALA A 223 -12.40 -9.43 23.18
N ALA A 224 -12.16 -10.40 24.09
CA ALA A 224 -11.92 -10.12 25.50
C ALA A 224 -10.71 -9.20 25.69
N ALA A 225 -9.60 -9.47 24.98
CA ALA A 225 -8.42 -8.61 24.99
C ALA A 225 -8.74 -7.18 24.52
N ALA A 226 -9.50 -7.03 23.43
CA ALA A 226 -9.92 -5.72 22.93
C ALA A 226 -10.80 -4.97 23.95
N ARG A 227 -11.70 -5.65 24.67
CA ARG A 227 -12.48 -5.03 25.75
C ARG A 227 -11.62 -4.59 26.93
N MET A 228 -10.57 -5.36 27.27
CA MET A 228 -9.60 -4.95 28.29
C MET A 228 -8.82 -3.71 27.87
N ASP A 229 -8.36 -3.66 26.61
CA ASP A 229 -7.68 -2.49 26.06
C ASP A 229 -8.58 -1.25 26.05
N ALA A 230 -9.90 -1.41 25.84
CA ALA A 230 -10.88 -0.33 25.92
C ALA A 230 -10.96 0.35 27.29
N ALA A 231 -10.61 -0.33 28.39
CA ALA A 231 -10.63 0.26 29.74
C ALA A 231 -9.47 1.24 30.00
N SER A 232 -8.37 1.09 29.27
CA SER A 232 -7.21 1.99 29.35
C SER A 232 -6.53 2.05 27.98
N PRO A 233 -7.14 2.80 27.04
CA PRO A 233 -6.75 2.77 25.64
C PRO A 233 -5.38 3.41 25.41
N GLN A 234 -4.56 2.77 24.58
CA GLN A 234 -3.25 3.27 24.17
C GLN A 234 -2.89 2.76 22.78
N TRP A 235 -2.20 3.57 21.97
CA TRP A 235 -1.64 3.12 20.70
C TRP A 235 -0.12 2.95 20.80
N PRO A 236 0.46 1.83 20.31
CA PRO A 236 -0.21 0.65 19.77
C PRO A 236 -0.99 -0.14 20.85
N PRO A 237 -1.95 -1.01 20.46
CA PRO A 237 -2.73 -1.83 21.40
C PRO A 237 -1.86 -2.68 22.35
N ARG A 238 -2.36 -3.12 23.51
CA ARG A 238 -1.48 -3.78 24.49
C ARG A 238 -1.00 -5.15 24.03
N HIS A 239 -1.86 -5.91 23.33
CA HIS A 239 -1.46 -7.20 22.76
C HIS A 239 -0.24 -7.06 21.81
N ALA A 240 -0.08 -5.90 21.18
CA ALA A 240 1.08 -5.59 20.36
C ALA A 240 2.40 -5.54 21.13
N LEU A 241 2.35 -5.04 22.37
CA LEU A 241 3.53 -4.94 23.24
C LEU A 241 3.98 -6.33 23.69
N ASP A 242 3.03 -7.24 23.90
CA ASP A 242 3.31 -8.62 24.29
C ASP A 242 3.90 -9.44 23.13
N GLU A 243 3.39 -9.24 21.91
CA GLU A 243 4.00 -9.80 20.69
C GLU A 243 5.44 -9.29 20.48
N GLY A 244 5.66 -7.98 20.63
CA GLY A 244 6.99 -7.37 20.51
C GLY A 244 7.99 -7.89 21.54
N ARG A 245 7.56 -8.10 22.79
CA ARG A 245 8.36 -8.72 23.85
C ARG A 245 8.70 -10.17 23.55
N THR A 246 7.74 -10.93 23.03
CA THR A 246 7.91 -12.35 22.67
C THR A 246 8.92 -12.51 21.53
N LEU A 247 8.82 -11.67 20.49
CA LEU A 247 9.77 -11.67 19.36
C LEU A 247 11.18 -11.21 19.78
N ALA A 248 11.29 -10.22 20.67
CA ALA A 248 12.57 -9.78 21.22
C ALA A 248 13.23 -10.86 22.09
N ALA A 249 12.45 -11.57 22.90
CA ALA A 249 12.93 -12.69 23.71
C ALA A 249 13.43 -13.86 22.84
N GLN A 250 12.72 -14.19 21.76
CA GLN A 250 13.15 -15.21 20.80
C GLN A 250 14.45 -14.81 20.07
N ARG A 251 14.60 -13.55 19.66
CA ARG A 251 15.83 -13.03 19.03
C ARG A 251 17.03 -13.12 19.99
N ASN A 252 16.85 -12.74 21.25
CA ASN A 252 17.90 -12.80 22.26
C ASN A 252 18.28 -14.24 22.66
N ALA A 253 17.34 -15.18 22.58
CA ALA A 253 17.64 -16.60 22.77
C ALA A 253 18.42 -17.20 21.57
N SER A 254 18.13 -16.75 20.35
CA SER A 254 18.84 -17.20 19.13
C SER A 254 20.23 -16.59 18.92
N SER A 255 20.56 -15.49 19.60
CA SER A 255 21.86 -14.82 19.51
C SER A 255 22.86 -15.25 20.59
N ASN A 256 22.50 -16.22 21.44
CA ASN A 256 23.39 -16.78 22.45
C ASN A 256 23.72 -18.24 22.09
N PRO A 257 24.68 -18.50 21.19
CA PRO A 257 25.19 -19.85 21.03
C PRO A 257 25.90 -20.21 22.33
N ALA A 258 25.45 -21.29 22.97
CA ALA A 258 26.09 -21.86 24.16
C ALA A 258 27.61 -21.96 23.92
N THR A 259 28.36 -21.45 24.89
CA THR A 259 29.81 -21.59 25.01
C THR A 259 30.19 -23.03 25.30
#